data_AF-A0A2W5FFD3-F1
#
_entry.id   AF-A0A2W5FFD3-F1
#
_cell.length_a   1.000
_cell.length_b   1.000
_cell.length_c   1.000
_cell.angle_alpha   90.00
_cell.angle_beta   90.00
_cell.angle_gamma   90.00
#
_symmetry.space_group_name_H-M   'P 1'
#
loop_
_entity.id
_entity.type
_entity.pdbx_description
1 polymer ?
#
loop_
_entity_poly.entity_id
_entity_poly.type
_entity_poly.pdbx_seq_one_letter_code
_entity_poly.pdbx_strand_id
1 'polypeptide(L)'
;MAKSKTTTLEDLFEEQLHDIYFAEGKLHKALGKMAKKAPDAKLSSAFLKHQEETSSQIEKLEQVMTSLDIKVKGKKCPAILGIIEEAEELMSDFAGEDEVLCAAMISAAQKAEHYEIATYGTLVCWANELGYKQQAKLLTSILEQEKKTDMNLTQLAEGGINQAAETPSSKKAA
;
A
#
# COMPACT_ATOMS: atom_id res chain seq x y z
N MET A 1 -22.25 18.48 6.45
CA MET A 1 -21.11 18.54 5.52
C MET A 1 -21.68 18.70 4.12
N ALA A 2 -21.27 19.72 3.36
CA ALA A 2 -21.74 19.89 1.99
C ALA A 2 -21.31 18.68 1.16
N LYS A 3 -22.25 17.99 0.53
CA LYS A 3 -21.95 16.96 -0.47
C LYS A 3 -21.08 17.62 -1.54
N SER A 4 -19.83 17.18 -1.68
CA SER A 4 -19.16 17.31 -2.98
C SER A 4 -20.09 16.64 -3.97
N LYS A 5 -20.66 17.42 -4.90
CA LYS A 5 -21.57 16.88 -5.90
C LYS A 5 -20.65 16.27 -6.96
N THR A 6 -20.13 15.07 -6.68
CA THR A 6 -19.47 14.24 -7.69
C THR A 6 -20.54 13.92 -8.74
N THR A 7 -20.48 14.64 -9.86
CA THR A 7 -21.51 14.60 -10.89
C THR A 7 -21.02 13.97 -12.18
N THR A 8 -19.70 13.88 -12.35
CA THR A 8 -19.07 13.29 -13.54
C THR A 8 -18.01 12.25 -13.16
N LEU A 9 -17.51 11.54 -14.18
CA LEU A 9 -16.41 10.59 -14.00
C LEU A 9 -15.09 11.32 -13.70
N GLU A 10 -14.89 12.51 -14.27
CA GLU A 10 -13.76 13.40 -13.95
C GLU A 10 -13.75 13.80 -12.47
N ASP A 11 -14.90 14.20 -11.92
CA ASP A 11 -15.03 14.54 -10.49
C ASP A 11 -14.64 13.34 -9.59
N LEU A 12 -15.07 12.13 -9.99
CA LEU A 12 -14.78 10.91 -9.24
C LEU A 12 -13.30 10.49 -9.37
N PHE A 13 -12.72 10.69 -10.55
CA PHE A 13 -11.30 10.47 -10.80
C PHE A 13 -10.42 11.40 -9.95
N GLU A 14 -10.74 12.71 -9.90
CA GLU A 14 -10.04 13.67 -9.04
C GLU A 14 -10.17 13.29 -7.55
N GLU A 15 -11.37 12.93 -7.10
CA GLU A 15 -11.61 12.50 -5.73
C GLU A 15 -10.75 11.28 -5.37
N GLN A 16 -10.69 10.26 -6.23
CA GLN A 16 -9.88 9.07 -5.98
C GLN A 16 -8.37 9.34 -6.06
N LEU A 17 -7.91 10.30 -6.88
CA LEU A 17 -6.52 10.76 -6.84
C LEU A 17 -6.17 11.41 -5.49
N HIS A 18 -7.07 12.21 -4.90
CA HIS A 18 -6.85 12.75 -3.56
C HIS A 18 -6.82 11.69 -2.47
N ASP A 19 -7.68 10.68 -2.57
CA ASP A 19 -7.77 9.58 -1.61
C ASP A 19 -6.51 8.69 -1.65
N ILE A 20 -6.06 8.28 -2.85
CA ILE A 20 -4.86 7.46 -2.99
C ILE A 20 -3.58 8.24 -2.65
N TYR A 21 -3.49 9.52 -3.00
CA TYR A 21 -2.34 10.37 -2.59
C TYR A 21 -2.22 10.47 -1.06
N PHE A 22 -3.35 10.53 -0.34
CA PHE A 22 -3.34 10.47 1.11
C PHE A 22 -2.90 9.09 1.62
N ALA A 23 -3.40 8.01 0.99
CA ALA A 23 -3.07 6.63 1.35
C ALA A 23 -1.56 6.37 1.24
N GLU A 24 -0.97 6.69 0.09
CA GLU A 24 0.46 6.60 -0.20
C GLU A 24 1.32 7.31 0.86
N GLY A 25 0.95 8.55 1.21
CA GLY A 25 1.64 9.30 2.26
C GLY A 25 1.52 8.69 3.66
N LYS A 26 0.46 7.90 3.92
CA LYS A 26 0.30 7.14 5.18
C LYS A 26 1.07 5.83 5.14
N LEU A 27 1.00 5.09 4.03
CA LEU A 27 1.74 3.86 3.82
C LEU A 27 3.24 4.08 3.86
N HIS A 28 3.76 5.13 3.22
CA HIS A 28 5.17 5.50 3.31
C HIS A 28 5.67 5.57 4.76
N LYS A 29 4.86 6.15 5.66
CA LYS A 29 5.20 6.24 7.09
C LYS A 29 5.06 4.89 7.80
N ALA A 30 4.02 4.12 7.47
CA ALA A 30 3.78 2.80 8.05
C ALA A 30 4.90 1.82 7.66
N LEU A 31 5.31 1.79 6.40
CA LEU A 31 6.39 0.95 5.88
C LEU A 31 7.71 1.20 6.61
N GLY A 32 8.07 2.45 6.87
CA GLY A 32 9.25 2.78 7.67
C GLY A 32 9.17 2.31 9.13
N LYS A 33 7.96 2.21 9.72
CA LYS A 33 7.77 1.60 11.04
C LYS A 33 7.84 0.08 10.97
N MET A 34 7.22 -0.53 9.96
CA MET A 34 7.23 -1.98 9.73
C MET A 34 8.64 -2.49 9.51
N ALA A 35 9.42 -1.83 8.64
CA ALA A 35 10.83 -2.15 8.40
C ALA A 35 11.65 -2.23 9.70
N LYS A 36 11.47 -1.27 10.62
CA LYS A 36 12.20 -1.21 11.90
C LYS A 36 11.80 -2.29 12.89
N LYS A 37 10.56 -2.77 12.79
CA LYS A 37 9.99 -3.76 13.71
C LYS A 37 10.05 -5.19 13.17
N ALA A 38 10.30 -5.37 11.87
CA ALA A 38 10.40 -6.68 11.23
C ALA A 38 11.63 -7.45 11.76
N PRO A 39 11.43 -8.61 12.41
CA PRO A 39 12.54 -9.46 12.89
C PRO A 39 13.36 -10.08 11.76
N ASP A 40 12.71 -10.46 10.66
CA ASP A 40 13.38 -11.03 9.49
C ASP A 40 14.01 -9.93 8.61
N ALA A 41 15.30 -10.09 8.32
CA ALA A 41 16.07 -9.10 7.57
C ALA A 41 15.62 -8.94 6.10
N LYS A 42 15.11 -10.02 5.47
CA LYS A 42 14.58 -9.94 4.10
C LYS A 42 13.26 -9.20 4.08
N LEU A 43 12.39 -9.47 5.06
CA LEU A 43 11.13 -8.76 5.22
C LEU A 43 11.34 -7.27 5.53
N SER A 44 12.28 -6.95 6.44
CA SER A 44 12.68 -5.57 6.72
C SER A 44 13.16 -4.85 5.45
N SER A 45 14.03 -5.51 4.66
CA SER A 45 14.52 -4.98 3.39
C SER A 45 13.41 -4.79 2.35
N ALA A 46 12.44 -5.69 2.31
CA ALA A 46 11.29 -5.57 1.41
C ALA A 46 10.43 -4.35 1.76
N PHE A 47 10.20 -4.07 3.04
CA PHE A 47 9.48 -2.86 3.47
C PHE A 47 10.26 -1.57 3.19
N LEU A 48 11.58 -1.55 3.38
CA LEU A 48 12.40 -0.39 3.03
C LEU A 48 12.39 -0.12 1.53
N LYS A 49 12.55 -1.17 0.73
CA LYS A 49 12.45 -1.06 -0.72
C LYS A 49 11.08 -0.51 -1.11
N HIS A 50 10.01 -1.08 -0.59
CA HIS A 50 8.68 -0.62 -0.93
C HIS A 50 8.46 0.83 -0.49
N GLN A 51 8.99 1.25 0.67
CA GLN A 51 8.96 2.65 1.10
C GLN A 51 9.63 3.62 0.10
N GLU A 52 10.75 3.23 -0.51
CA GLU A 52 11.40 4.00 -1.58
C GLU A 52 10.56 4.04 -2.86
N GLU A 53 9.90 2.92 -3.18
CA GLU A 53 8.96 2.83 -4.30
C GLU A 53 7.75 3.75 -4.09
N THR A 54 7.13 3.73 -2.90
CA THR A 54 6.06 4.64 -2.45
C THR A 54 6.46 6.10 -2.57
N SER A 55 7.69 6.46 -2.23
CA SER A 55 8.17 7.84 -2.41
C SER A 55 8.13 8.26 -3.88
N SER A 56 8.53 7.36 -4.79
CA SER A 56 8.49 7.61 -6.24
C SER A 56 7.06 7.59 -6.81
N GLN A 57 6.17 6.79 -6.23
CA GLN A 57 4.75 6.71 -6.60
C GLN A 57 4.01 8.01 -6.24
N ILE A 58 4.29 8.57 -5.06
CA ILE A 58 3.83 9.90 -4.64
C ILE A 58 4.24 10.96 -5.67
N GLU A 59 5.51 11.01 -6.08
CA GLU A 59 5.99 11.96 -7.10
C GLU A 59 5.26 11.80 -8.45
N LYS A 60 4.95 10.56 -8.87
CA LYS A 60 4.18 10.29 -10.09
C LYS A 60 2.72 10.75 -9.95
N LEU A 61 2.09 10.57 -8.79
CA LEU A 61 0.75 11.08 -8.52
C LEU A 61 0.72 12.61 -8.59
N GLU A 62 1.73 13.29 -8.04
CA GLU A 62 1.84 14.75 -8.12
C GLU A 62 1.97 15.21 -9.58
N GLN A 63 2.72 14.49 -10.41
CA GLN A 63 2.80 14.74 -11.85
C GLN A 63 1.44 14.55 -12.53
N VAL A 64 0.72 13.46 -12.22
CA VAL A 64 -0.63 13.20 -12.75
C VAL A 64 -1.57 14.34 -12.41
N MET A 65 -1.66 14.71 -11.13
CA MET A 65 -2.56 15.77 -10.66
C MET A 65 -2.21 17.13 -11.28
N THR A 66 -0.92 17.50 -11.24
CA THR A 66 -0.45 18.78 -11.82
C THR A 66 -0.71 18.87 -13.32
N SER A 67 -0.54 17.77 -14.06
CA SER A 67 -0.78 17.74 -15.51
C SER A 67 -2.25 17.89 -15.93
N LEU A 68 -3.17 17.75 -14.97
CA LEU A 68 -4.61 17.90 -15.15
C LEU A 68 -5.15 19.16 -14.46
N ASP A 69 -4.26 20.06 -14.02
CA ASP A 69 -4.61 21.25 -13.21
C ASP A 69 -5.36 20.93 -11.90
N ILE A 70 -5.20 19.70 -11.39
CA ILE A 70 -5.75 19.26 -10.10
C ILE A 70 -4.79 19.70 -8.99
N LYS A 71 -5.34 20.33 -7.95
CA LYS A 71 -4.55 20.73 -6.79
C LYS A 71 -3.97 19.53 -6.06
N VAL A 72 -2.65 19.42 -5.96
CA VAL A 72 -1.99 18.37 -5.14
C VAL A 72 -2.34 18.56 -3.67
N LYS A 73 -3.20 17.68 -3.16
CA LYS A 73 -3.59 17.57 -1.75
C LYS A 73 -4.12 16.17 -1.49
N GLY A 74 -3.89 15.67 -0.29
CA GLY A 74 -4.51 14.43 0.17
C GLY A 74 -5.91 14.70 0.74
N LYS A 75 -6.82 13.76 0.51
CA LYS A 75 -8.09 13.68 1.22
C LYS A 75 -8.06 12.50 2.15
N LYS A 76 -8.51 12.69 3.40
CA LYS A 76 -8.51 11.62 4.41
C LYS A 76 -9.34 10.43 3.89
N CYS A 77 -8.65 9.32 3.63
CA CYS A 77 -9.27 8.05 3.26
C CYS A 77 -9.44 7.15 4.51
N PRO A 78 -10.68 6.79 4.91
CA PRO A 78 -10.89 5.88 6.04
C PRO A 78 -10.41 4.45 5.78
N ALA A 79 -10.46 3.98 4.52
CA ALA A 79 -10.11 2.60 4.18
C ALA A 79 -8.65 2.29 4.51
N ILE A 80 -7.72 3.12 4.02
CA ILE A 80 -6.30 2.92 4.30
C ILE A 80 -5.95 3.12 5.78
N LEU A 81 -6.67 4.00 6.48
CA LEU A 81 -6.46 4.17 7.92
C LEU A 81 -6.85 2.92 8.69
N GLY A 82 -7.96 2.27 8.32
CA GLY A 82 -8.37 1.00 8.91
C GLY A 82 -7.38 -0.13 8.62
N ILE A 83 -6.85 -0.21 7.40
CA ILE A 83 -5.82 -1.22 7.05
C ILE A 83 -4.54 -1.00 7.87
N ILE A 84 -4.11 0.26 8.04
CA ILE A 84 -2.92 0.58 8.85
C ILE A 84 -3.18 0.32 10.34
N GLU A 85 -4.37 0.63 10.83
CA GLU A 85 -4.77 0.34 12.22
C GLU A 85 -4.75 -1.17 12.49
N GLU A 86 -5.33 -1.97 11.59
CA GLU A 86 -5.27 -3.44 11.67
C GLU A 86 -3.82 -3.95 11.65
N ALA A 87 -2.95 -3.36 10.82
CA ALA A 87 -1.54 -3.70 10.80
C ALA A 87 -0.84 -3.37 12.13
N GLU A 88 -1.13 -2.21 12.72
CA GLU A 88 -0.58 -1.79 14.01
C GLU A 88 -1.08 -2.68 15.16
N GLU A 89 -2.34 -3.10 15.15
CA GLU A 89 -2.92 -4.05 16.09
C GLU A 89 -2.25 -5.42 16.00
N LEU A 90 -2.17 -6.02 14.80
CA LEU A 90 -1.50 -7.30 14.58
C LEU A 90 -0.05 -7.27 15.05
N MET A 91 0.69 -6.19 14.74
CA MET A 91 2.07 -6.05 15.19
C MET A 91 2.22 -5.89 16.70
N SER A 92 1.20 -5.37 17.36
CA SER A 92 1.16 -5.23 18.83
C SER A 92 0.83 -6.58 19.49
N ASP A 93 -0.18 -7.29 18.97
CA ASP A 93 -0.67 -8.55 19.53
C ASP A 93 0.37 -9.69 19.45
N PHE A 94 1.19 -9.68 18.40
CA PHE A 94 2.25 -10.68 18.18
C PHE A 94 3.65 -10.16 18.53
N ALA A 95 3.76 -9.04 19.24
CA ALA A 95 5.05 -8.53 19.67
C ALA A 95 5.77 -9.53 20.59
N GLY A 96 7.01 -9.88 20.24
CA GLY A 96 7.83 -10.86 20.96
C GLY A 96 7.73 -12.30 20.44
N GLU A 97 6.82 -12.57 19.50
CA GLU A 97 6.73 -13.84 18.78
C GLU A 97 7.25 -13.65 17.35
N ASP A 98 8.57 -13.51 17.20
CA ASP A 98 9.22 -13.00 15.99
C ASP A 98 8.77 -13.69 14.69
N GLU A 99 8.67 -15.03 14.68
CA GLU A 99 8.25 -15.78 13.49
C GLU A 99 6.78 -15.52 13.12
N VAL A 100 5.90 -15.45 14.12
CA VAL A 100 4.46 -15.18 13.91
C VAL A 100 4.25 -13.72 13.52
N LEU A 101 5.00 -12.81 14.12
CA LEU A 101 4.99 -11.39 13.79
C LEU A 101 5.35 -11.15 12.33
N CYS A 102 6.36 -11.83 11.79
CA CYS A 102 6.70 -11.73 10.37
C CYS A 102 5.53 -12.11 9.45
N ALA A 103 4.85 -13.23 9.74
CA ALA A 103 3.68 -13.66 8.96
C ALA A 103 2.51 -12.66 9.08
N ALA A 104 2.27 -12.13 10.28
CA ALA A 104 1.26 -11.10 10.52
C ALA A 104 1.54 -9.81 9.73
N MET A 105 2.81 -9.37 9.71
CA MET A 105 3.25 -8.19 8.96
C MET A 105 3.08 -8.38 7.44
N ILE A 106 3.38 -9.56 6.90
CA ILE A 106 3.14 -9.86 5.49
C ILE A 106 1.65 -9.80 5.18
N SER A 107 0.80 -10.45 5.99
CA SER A 107 -0.65 -10.42 5.78
C SER A 107 -1.21 -9.00 5.76
N ALA A 108 -0.76 -8.16 6.69
CA ALA A 108 -1.17 -6.76 6.75
C ALA A 108 -0.68 -5.95 5.53
N ALA A 109 0.56 -6.17 5.10
CA ALA A 109 1.10 -5.50 3.92
C ALA A 109 0.34 -5.90 2.65
N GLN A 110 0.06 -7.20 2.44
CA GLN A 110 -0.72 -7.65 1.28
C GLN A 110 -2.14 -7.04 1.25
N LYS A 111 -2.79 -6.85 2.41
CA LYS A 111 -4.08 -6.14 2.45
C LYS A 111 -3.96 -4.70 1.94
N ALA A 112 -2.87 -4.01 2.26
CA ALA A 112 -2.58 -2.69 1.71
C ALA A 112 -2.35 -2.74 0.19
N GLU A 113 -1.50 -3.66 -0.29
CA GLU A 113 -1.24 -3.83 -1.74
C GLU A 113 -2.54 -4.09 -2.51
N HIS A 114 -3.42 -4.96 -2.00
CA HIS A 114 -4.69 -5.27 -2.66
C HIS A 114 -5.64 -4.06 -2.72
N TYR A 115 -5.64 -3.21 -1.70
CA TYR A 115 -6.35 -1.93 -1.72
C TYR A 115 -5.79 -1.00 -2.81
N GLU A 116 -4.47 -0.91 -2.93
CA GLU A 116 -3.80 -0.07 -3.93
C GLU A 116 -3.99 -0.61 -5.35
N ILE A 117 -3.84 -1.92 -5.56
CA ILE A 117 -4.10 -2.59 -6.85
C ILE A 117 -5.52 -2.34 -7.33
N ALA A 118 -6.52 -2.44 -6.44
CA ALA A 118 -7.90 -2.15 -6.78
C ALA A 118 -8.10 -0.67 -7.15
N THR A 119 -7.48 0.24 -6.39
CA THR A 119 -7.60 1.69 -6.60
C THR A 119 -6.92 2.12 -7.89
N TYR A 120 -5.66 1.72 -8.12
CA TYR A 120 -4.92 2.03 -9.33
C TYR A 120 -5.49 1.36 -10.58
N GLY A 121 -5.97 0.12 -10.47
CA GLY A 121 -6.68 -0.54 -11.57
C GLY A 121 -7.91 0.26 -12.03
N THR A 122 -8.66 0.80 -11.06
CA THR A 122 -9.81 1.66 -11.31
C THR A 122 -9.39 3.00 -11.94
N LEU A 123 -8.38 3.67 -11.38
CA LEU A 123 -7.88 4.95 -11.90
C LEU A 123 -7.31 4.82 -13.32
N VAL A 124 -6.61 3.73 -13.64
CA VAL A 124 -6.12 3.46 -15.01
C VAL A 124 -7.30 3.30 -15.97
N CYS A 125 -8.34 2.56 -15.58
CA CYS A 125 -9.53 2.39 -16.41
C CYS A 125 -10.19 3.75 -16.72
N TRP A 126 -10.40 4.58 -15.70
CA TRP A 126 -11.03 5.88 -15.87
C TRP A 126 -10.16 6.87 -16.63
N ALA A 127 -8.85 6.90 -16.39
CA ALA A 127 -7.93 7.74 -17.14
C ALA A 127 -7.97 7.41 -18.65
N ASN A 128 -8.12 6.14 -19.02
CA ASN A 128 -8.28 5.75 -20.42
C ASN A 128 -9.63 6.22 -20.99
N GLU A 129 -10.73 6.05 -20.24
CA GLU A 129 -12.08 6.50 -20.65
C GLU A 129 -12.14 8.01 -20.88
N LEU A 130 -11.47 8.78 -20.01
CA LEU A 130 -11.39 10.25 -20.07
C LEU A 130 -10.37 10.76 -21.12
N GLY A 131 -9.64 9.86 -21.80
CA GLY A 131 -8.64 10.22 -22.79
C GLY A 131 -7.31 10.72 -22.22
N TYR A 132 -7.07 10.58 -20.91
CA TYR A 132 -5.86 10.96 -20.18
C TYR A 132 -4.72 9.96 -20.38
N LYS A 133 -4.32 9.72 -21.63
CA LYS A 133 -3.40 8.64 -22.02
C LYS A 133 -2.05 8.68 -21.31
N GLN A 134 -1.51 9.88 -21.08
CA GLN A 134 -0.22 10.04 -20.40
C GLN A 134 -0.33 9.70 -18.91
N GLN A 135 -1.43 10.10 -18.27
CA GLN A 135 -1.73 9.83 -16.88
C GLN A 135 -2.02 8.34 -16.68
N ALA A 136 -2.78 7.72 -17.58
CA ALA A 136 -3.01 6.28 -17.59
C ALA A 136 -1.69 5.49 -17.63
N LYS A 137 -0.71 5.94 -18.42
CA LYS A 137 0.63 5.32 -18.47
C LYS A 137 1.38 5.45 -17.15
N LEU A 138 1.34 6.62 -16.50
CA LEU A 138 1.96 6.83 -15.19
C LEU A 138 1.31 5.95 -14.12
N LEU A 139 -0.02 5.96 -14.03
CA LEU A 139 -0.80 5.16 -13.09
C LEU A 139 -0.60 3.65 -13.33
N THR A 140 -0.51 3.21 -14.58
CA THR A 140 -0.19 1.80 -14.91
C THR A 140 1.19 1.41 -14.39
N SER A 141 2.18 2.32 -14.47
CA SER A 141 3.51 2.03 -13.93
C SER A 141 3.51 1.84 -12.41
N ILE A 142 2.59 2.52 -11.70
CA ILE A 142 2.40 2.35 -10.26
C ILE A 142 1.69 1.02 -10.00
N LEU A 143 0.57 0.76 -10.69
CA LEU A 143 -0.18 -0.50 -10.59
C LEU A 143 0.69 -1.75 -10.75
N GLU A 144 1.57 -1.77 -11.76
CA GLU A 144 2.45 -2.91 -12.00
C GLU A 144 3.56 -3.04 -10.94
N GLN A 145 3.92 -1.94 -10.28
CA GLN A 145 4.83 -1.94 -9.14
C GLN A 145 4.17 -2.59 -7.92
N GLU A 146 2.92 -2.23 -7.59
CA GLU A 146 2.20 -2.82 -6.44
C GLU A 146 1.92 -4.30 -6.65
N LYS A 147 1.49 -4.70 -7.85
CA LYS A 147 1.34 -6.12 -8.19
C LYS A 147 2.64 -6.89 -7.97
N LYS A 148 3.78 -6.31 -8.35
CA LYS A 148 5.08 -6.92 -8.14
C LYS A 148 5.46 -6.97 -6.66
N THR A 149 5.13 -5.94 -5.89
CA THR A 149 5.33 -5.91 -4.43
C THR A 149 4.54 -7.03 -3.75
N ASP A 150 3.24 -7.16 -4.04
CA ASP A 150 2.40 -8.25 -3.52
C ASP A 150 2.94 -9.65 -3.89
N MET A 151 3.40 -9.83 -5.14
CA MET A 151 4.06 -11.07 -5.54
C MET A 151 5.34 -11.35 -4.74
N ASN A 152 6.15 -10.33 -4.44
CA ASN A 152 7.36 -10.50 -3.63
C ASN A 152 7.01 -10.84 -2.17
N LEU A 153 5.95 -10.23 -1.62
CA LEU A 153 5.44 -10.55 -0.28
C LEU A 153 4.94 -12.00 -0.22
N THR A 154 4.22 -12.47 -1.25
CA THR A 154 3.82 -13.87 -1.39
C THR A 154 5.03 -14.80 -1.40
N GLN A 155 6.07 -14.47 -2.16
CA GLN A 155 7.31 -15.26 -2.20
C GLN A 155 8.02 -15.31 -0.84
N LEU A 156 7.99 -14.23 -0.05
CA LEU A 156 8.52 -14.23 1.31
C LEU A 156 7.70 -15.12 2.24
N ALA A 157 6.37 -15.05 2.13
CA ALA A 157 5.44 -15.86 2.91
C ALA A 157 5.67 -17.37 2.66
N GLU A 158 5.68 -17.78 1.39
CA GLU A 158 5.90 -19.16 0.94
C GLU A 158 7.36 -19.59 1.07
N GLY A 159 8.30 -18.65 1.06
CA GLY A 159 9.75 -18.87 1.11
C GLY A 159 10.30 -19.20 2.50
N GLY A 160 9.43 -19.47 3.48
CA GLY A 160 9.79 -19.97 4.80
C GLY A 160 9.21 -19.19 5.97
N ILE A 161 8.71 -17.95 5.76
CA ILE A 161 8.14 -17.16 6.87
C ILE A 161 6.88 -17.83 7.44
N ASN A 162 5.96 -18.29 6.59
CA ASN A 162 4.77 -19.00 7.07
C ASN A 162 5.13 -20.31 7.78
N GLN A 163 6.10 -21.06 7.23
CA GLN A 163 6.57 -22.31 7.82
C GLN A 163 7.20 -22.08 9.21
N ALA A 164 7.97 -21.00 9.37
CA ALA A 164 8.54 -20.62 10.65
C ALA A 164 7.45 -20.29 11.69
N ALA A 165 6.35 -19.66 11.25
CA ALA A 165 5.21 -19.33 12.10
C ALA A 165 4.35 -20.55 12.52
N GLU A 166 4.39 -21.67 11.79
CA GLU A 166 3.67 -22.90 12.18
C GLU A 166 4.27 -23.55 13.44
N THR A 167 5.60 -23.52 13.58
CA THR A 167 6.33 -24.08 14.73
C THR A 167 7.35 -23.07 15.26
N PRO A 168 6.88 -21.96 15.85
CA PRO A 168 7.76 -20.88 16.30
C PRO A 168 8.72 -21.40 17.37
N SER A 169 9.92 -20.82 17.42
CA SER A 169 10.97 -21.28 18.32
C SER A 169 10.55 -21.23 19.80
N SER A 170 9.65 -20.31 20.15
CA SER A 170 9.01 -20.20 21.47
C SER A 170 8.25 -21.46 21.89
N LYS A 171 7.63 -22.18 20.94
CA LYS A 171 6.90 -23.44 21.18
C LYS A 171 7.78 -24.69 21.14
N LYS A 172 8.99 -24.62 20.57
CA LYS A 172 9.94 -25.75 20.56
C LYS A 172 10.69 -25.91 21.88
N ALA A 173 10.69 -24.87 22.71
CA ALA A 173 11.36 -24.85 24.01
C ALA A 173 10.45 -25.24 25.20
N ALA A 174 9.17 -25.54 24.94
CA ALA A 174 8.17 -25.97 25.92
C ALA A 174 7.81 -27.45 25.74
#